data_AF-A0A8S3QLT0-F1
#
_entry.id   AF-A0A8S3QLT0-F1
#
_cell.length_a   1.000
_cell.length_b   1.000
_cell.length_c   1.000
_cell.angle_alpha   90.00
_cell.angle_beta   90.00
_cell.angle_gamma   90.00
#
_symmetry.space_group_name_H-M   'P 1'
#
loop_
_entity.id
_entity.type
_entity.pdbx_description
1 polymer ?
#
loop_
_entity_poly.entity_id
_entity_poly.type
_entity_poly.pdbx_seq_one_letter_code
_entity_poly.pdbx_strand_id
1 'polypeptide(L)'
;MAQSAIGTCEICNKAKGIDFCQECQQLFCNNCKLMHFRMKISRNHTFRDVDQPEVKLTLCEEHEWPYILFCETCSSLICTKCAYKNHISHKIEEITVEKISEQQNKVSEQLERCSKNIKERQRDASEVKGQMQNNGKDYIELREEINSRGKTIKSYVDEVVVSLTIQVLETEQTQQQTGNAFIDQIQKVDKKISELKLEQNKITEERSGVALLKSLQNFESDNNSFMFKIPCMPELNKLLFSDRPTKNELKLKTQELFGNLDCGFESEYYESDSDTE
;
A
#
# COMPACT_ATOMS: atom_id res chain seq x y z
N MET A 1 33.19 -23.65 -37.22
CA MET A 1 33.57 -22.22 -37.19
C MET A 1 34.69 -22.01 -38.21
N ALA A 2 34.37 -21.58 -39.43
CA ALA A 2 35.40 -21.24 -40.41
C ALA A 2 35.67 -19.73 -40.27
N GLN A 3 36.81 -19.38 -39.68
CA GLN A 3 37.25 -18.00 -39.57
C GLN A 3 37.62 -17.48 -40.97
N SER A 4 36.85 -16.52 -41.48
CA SER A 4 37.30 -15.64 -42.57
C SER A 4 38.47 -14.81 -42.05
N ALA A 5 39.69 -15.33 -42.17
CA ALA A 5 40.89 -14.55 -41.95
C ALA A 5 41.07 -13.61 -43.16
N ILE A 6 40.70 -12.34 -42.97
CA ILE A 6 41.02 -11.26 -43.90
C ILE A 6 42.54 -11.05 -43.84
N GLY A 7 43.28 -11.69 -44.75
CA GLY A 7 44.73 -11.60 -44.82
C GLY A 7 45.21 -10.46 -45.71
N THR A 8 46.33 -9.84 -45.34
CA THR A 8 47.12 -9.00 -46.24
C THR A 8 47.82 -9.87 -47.29
N CYS A 9 48.06 -9.33 -48.48
CA CYS A 9 48.80 -10.00 -49.54
C CYS A 9 50.17 -10.46 -49.01
N GLU A 10 50.43 -11.76 -49.02
CA GLU A 10 51.62 -12.37 -48.43
C GLU A 10 52.90 -12.08 -49.24
N ILE A 11 52.75 -11.59 -50.47
CA ILE A 11 53.87 -11.25 -51.36
C ILE A 11 54.36 -9.82 -51.13
N CYS A 12 53.46 -8.86 -50.97
CA CYS A 12 53.84 -7.45 -50.83
C CYS A 12 53.60 -6.88 -49.44
N ASN A 13 52.83 -7.58 -48.58
CA ASN A 13 52.43 -7.20 -47.23
C ASN A 13 51.87 -5.77 -47.10
N LYS A 14 51.38 -5.19 -48.20
CA LYS A 14 50.94 -3.78 -48.29
C LYS A 14 49.48 -3.61 -48.68
N ALA A 15 48.91 -4.55 -49.42
CA ALA A 15 47.53 -4.49 -49.90
C ALA A 15 46.72 -5.67 -49.36
N LYS A 16 45.38 -5.54 -49.30
CA LYS A 16 44.48 -6.66 -48.99
C LYS A 16 44.72 -7.79 -49.99
N GLY A 17 44.92 -9.01 -49.50
CA GLY A 17 44.90 -10.20 -50.34
C GLY A 17 43.45 -10.58 -50.63
N ILE A 18 43.12 -10.72 -51.90
CA ILE A 18 41.73 -10.97 -52.37
C ILE A 18 41.64 -12.27 -53.18
N ASP A 19 42.77 -12.79 -53.64
CA ASP A 19 42.85 -14.01 -54.42
C ASP A 19 43.84 -14.97 -53.78
N PHE A 20 43.45 -16.24 -53.61
CA PHE A 20 44.30 -17.30 -53.08
C PHE A 20 44.80 -18.21 -54.20
N CYS A 21 46.11 -18.35 -54.36
CA CYS A 21 46.75 -19.27 -55.30
C CYS A 21 46.70 -20.69 -54.74
N GLN A 22 46.06 -21.63 -55.43
CA GLN A 22 45.84 -22.98 -54.91
C GLN A 22 47.14 -23.80 -54.85
N GLU A 23 48.05 -23.58 -55.80
CA GLU A 23 49.30 -24.33 -55.93
C GLU A 23 50.39 -23.77 -55.00
N CYS A 24 50.43 -22.45 -54.82
CA CYS A 24 51.39 -21.81 -53.91
C CYS A 24 50.88 -21.74 -52.46
N GLN A 25 49.59 -21.97 -52.25
CA GLN A 25 48.89 -21.83 -50.97
C GLN A 25 49.13 -20.48 -50.29
N GLN A 26 49.04 -19.39 -51.07
CA GLN A 26 49.38 -18.04 -50.63
C GLN A 26 48.32 -17.04 -51.09
N LEU A 27 48.13 -15.98 -50.29
CA LEU A 27 47.20 -14.88 -50.57
C LEU A 27 47.86 -13.74 -51.36
N PHE A 28 47.20 -13.31 -52.44
CA PHE A 28 47.69 -12.28 -53.36
C PHE A 28 46.70 -11.12 -53.47
N CYS A 29 47.23 -9.90 -53.59
CA CYS A 29 46.47 -8.78 -54.15
C CYS A 29 46.49 -8.85 -55.69
N ASN A 30 45.57 -8.13 -56.35
CA ASN A 30 45.48 -8.08 -57.81
C ASN A 30 46.82 -7.84 -58.52
N ASN A 31 47.63 -6.91 -58.02
CA ASN A 31 48.91 -6.58 -58.66
C ASN A 31 49.94 -7.71 -58.52
N CYS A 32 50.00 -8.34 -57.34
CA CYS A 32 50.88 -9.48 -57.10
C CYS A 32 50.43 -10.72 -57.89
N LYS A 33 49.12 -10.95 -58.05
CA LYS A 33 48.57 -12.00 -58.92
C LYS A 33 48.98 -11.81 -60.39
N LEU A 34 48.90 -10.59 -60.90
CA LEU A 34 49.34 -10.27 -62.28
C LEU A 34 50.85 -10.47 -62.48
N MET A 35 51.66 -10.11 -61.49
CA MET A 35 53.10 -10.42 -61.49
C MET A 35 53.35 -11.93 -61.43
N HIS A 36 52.59 -12.65 -60.61
CA HIS A 36 52.66 -14.11 -60.47
C HIS A 36 52.43 -14.82 -61.79
N PHE A 37 51.48 -14.36 -62.61
CA PHE A 37 51.24 -14.91 -63.94
C PHE A 37 52.31 -14.59 -64.99
N ARG A 38 53.12 -13.55 -64.78
CA ARG A 38 54.20 -13.17 -65.70
C ARG A 38 55.45 -14.05 -65.54
N MET A 39 55.59 -14.74 -64.42
CA MET A 39 56.70 -15.66 -64.18
C MET A 39 56.47 -16.99 -64.91
N LYS A 40 57.50 -17.52 -65.57
CA LYS A 40 57.38 -18.76 -66.38
C LYS A 40 56.88 -19.97 -65.58
N ILE A 41 57.16 -20.03 -64.28
CA ILE A 41 56.86 -21.16 -63.41
C ILE A 41 55.39 -21.12 -62.93
N SER A 42 54.84 -19.93 -62.68
CA SER A 42 53.53 -19.74 -62.06
C SER A 42 52.44 -19.21 -63.01
N ARG A 43 52.73 -19.17 -64.32
CA ARG A 43 51.80 -18.66 -65.36
C ARG A 43 50.47 -19.41 -65.41
N ASN A 44 50.46 -20.69 -65.04
CA ASN A 44 49.29 -21.56 -65.15
C ASN A 44 48.66 -21.91 -63.79
N HIS A 45 49.03 -21.21 -62.72
CA HIS A 45 48.46 -21.46 -61.38
C HIS A 45 47.02 -20.96 -61.29
N THR A 46 46.21 -21.60 -60.45
CA THR A 46 44.78 -21.32 -60.32
C THR A 46 44.52 -20.47 -59.09
N PHE A 47 43.71 -19.42 -59.24
CA PHE A 47 43.33 -18.54 -58.14
C PHE A 47 41.85 -18.69 -57.80
N ARG A 48 41.53 -18.70 -56.50
CA ARG A 48 40.17 -18.62 -55.95
C ARG A 48 39.98 -17.27 -55.27
N ASP A 49 38.84 -16.62 -55.51
CA ASP A 49 38.45 -15.40 -54.79
C ASP A 49 38.17 -15.73 -53.32
N VAL A 50 38.77 -14.98 -52.41
CA VAL A 50 38.69 -15.18 -50.95
C VAL A 50 37.35 -14.68 -50.39
N ASP A 51 36.73 -13.71 -51.07
CA ASP A 51 35.45 -13.12 -50.64
C ASP A 51 34.23 -13.92 -51.20
N GLN A 52 34.44 -14.93 -52.07
CA GLN A 52 33.38 -15.86 -52.46
C GLN A 52 33.26 -17.01 -51.44
N PRO A 53 32.11 -17.17 -50.78
CA PRO A 53 31.91 -18.31 -49.89
C PRO A 53 32.01 -19.62 -50.69
N GLU A 54 32.80 -20.56 -50.17
CA GLU A 54 32.82 -21.92 -50.70
C GLU A 54 31.40 -22.49 -50.62
N VAL A 55 30.78 -22.77 -51.76
CA VAL A 55 29.47 -23.43 -51.83
C VAL A 55 29.66 -24.88 -51.35
N LYS A 56 29.70 -25.06 -50.03
CA LYS A 56 29.69 -26.39 -49.42
C LYS A 56 28.26 -26.89 -49.54
N LEU A 57 28.05 -27.85 -50.43
CA LEU A 57 26.82 -28.62 -50.46
C LEU A 57 26.67 -29.30 -49.10
N THR A 58 25.59 -29.00 -48.38
CA THR A 58 25.26 -29.69 -47.14
C THR A 58 24.91 -31.13 -47.49
N LEU A 59 25.68 -32.07 -46.96
CA LEU A 59 25.52 -33.50 -47.24
C LEU A 59 24.61 -34.16 -46.21
N CYS A 60 23.88 -35.16 -46.68
CA CYS A 60 23.12 -36.07 -45.84
C CYS A 60 24.05 -36.85 -44.93
N GLU A 61 23.77 -36.78 -43.63
CA GLU A 61 24.61 -37.39 -42.60
C GLU A 61 24.67 -38.92 -42.72
N GLU A 62 23.58 -39.55 -43.17
CA GLU A 62 23.51 -41.02 -43.32
C GLU A 62 24.17 -41.53 -44.61
N HIS A 63 24.17 -40.71 -45.65
CA HIS A 63 24.43 -41.17 -47.01
C HIS A 63 25.60 -40.47 -47.69
N GLU A 64 26.12 -39.38 -47.10
CA GLU A 64 27.16 -38.48 -47.62
C GLU A 64 26.82 -37.90 -49.01
N TRP A 65 25.52 -37.72 -49.29
CA TRP A 65 25.00 -37.21 -50.56
C TRP A 65 24.29 -35.88 -50.36
N PRO A 66 24.36 -34.93 -51.31
CA PRO A 66 23.81 -33.59 -51.11
C PRO A 66 22.30 -33.62 -50.82
N TYR A 67 21.87 -32.78 -49.90
CA TYR A 67 20.46 -32.50 -49.68
C TYR A 67 19.93 -31.68 -50.87
N ILE A 68 19.10 -32.30 -51.70
CA ILE A 68 18.52 -31.67 -52.90
C ILE A 68 16.98 -31.80 -52.96
N LEU A 69 16.39 -32.53 -52.01
CA LEU A 69 14.95 -32.79 -51.91
C LEU A 69 14.44 -32.38 -50.53
N PHE A 70 13.17 -31.95 -50.45
CA PHE A 70 12.48 -31.68 -49.20
C PHE A 70 11.29 -32.64 -49.06
N CYS A 71 11.24 -33.36 -47.94
CA CYS A 71 10.10 -34.19 -47.61
C CYS A 71 9.07 -33.36 -46.83
N GLU A 72 7.92 -33.03 -47.44
CA GLU A 72 6.87 -32.25 -46.77
C GLU A 72 6.23 -33.02 -45.61
N THR A 73 6.07 -34.34 -45.74
CA THR A 73 5.49 -35.18 -44.67
C THR A 73 6.34 -35.16 -43.40
N CYS A 74 7.67 -35.08 -43.53
CA CYS A 74 8.61 -35.08 -42.40
C CYS A 74 9.14 -33.69 -42.05
N SER A 75 8.82 -32.68 -42.85
CA SER A 75 9.39 -31.33 -42.77
C SER A 75 10.92 -31.32 -42.71
N SER A 76 11.58 -32.14 -43.53
CA SER A 76 13.03 -32.36 -43.47
C SER A 76 13.71 -32.35 -44.84
N LEU A 77 14.96 -31.86 -44.88
CA LEU A 77 15.83 -31.98 -46.04
C LEU A 77 16.30 -33.43 -46.18
N ILE A 78 16.25 -33.99 -47.39
CA ILE A 78 16.62 -35.37 -47.67
C ILE A 78 17.47 -35.47 -48.95
N CYS A 79 18.33 -36.49 -49.03
CA CYS A 79 19.02 -36.84 -50.27
C CYS A 79 18.20 -37.85 -51.08
N THR A 80 18.61 -38.14 -52.32
CA THR A 80 17.93 -39.11 -53.20
C THR A 80 17.89 -40.53 -52.62
N LYS A 81 18.90 -40.94 -51.85
CA LYS A 81 18.91 -42.25 -51.18
C LYS A 81 17.89 -42.32 -50.03
N CYS A 82 17.76 -41.25 -49.24
CA CYS A 82 16.72 -41.14 -48.22
C CYS A 82 15.32 -41.22 -48.84
N ALA A 83 15.10 -40.53 -49.97
CA ALA A 83 13.84 -40.57 -50.71
C ALA A 83 13.42 -42.01 -51.04
N TYR A 84 14.35 -42.81 -51.58
CA TYR A 84 14.08 -44.19 -51.99
C TYR A 84 14.03 -45.20 -50.83
N LYS A 85 14.73 -44.98 -49.73
CA LYS A 85 14.78 -45.97 -48.63
C LYS A 85 13.75 -45.71 -47.53
N ASN A 86 13.63 -44.47 -47.10
CA ASN A 86 12.93 -44.10 -45.87
C ASN A 86 11.67 -43.25 -46.13
N HIS A 87 11.53 -42.66 -47.32
CA HIS A 87 10.46 -41.70 -47.64
C HIS A 87 9.64 -42.08 -48.90
N ILE A 88 9.62 -43.37 -49.29
CA ILE A 88 9.02 -43.87 -50.56
C ILE A 88 7.58 -43.39 -50.76
N SER A 89 6.78 -43.38 -49.69
CA SER A 89 5.36 -43.02 -49.71
C SER A 89 5.09 -41.62 -49.17
N HIS A 90 6.13 -40.82 -48.90
CA HIS A 90 5.96 -39.45 -48.41
C HIS A 90 5.86 -38.48 -49.57
N LYS A 91 5.25 -37.31 -49.31
CA LYS A 91 5.24 -36.22 -50.27
C LYS A 91 6.63 -35.57 -50.29
N ILE A 92 7.32 -35.72 -51.41
CA ILE A 92 8.67 -35.19 -51.64
C ILE A 92 8.59 -34.15 -52.75
N GLU A 93 9.23 -33.01 -52.54
CA GLU A 93 9.34 -31.92 -53.51
C GLU A 93 10.82 -31.56 -53.72
N GLU A 94 11.16 -31.07 -54.91
CA GLU A 94 12.50 -30.53 -55.17
C GLU A 94 12.70 -29.20 -54.44
N ILE A 95 13.93 -28.96 -54.00
CA ILE A 95 14.29 -27.68 -53.40
C ILE A 95 14.53 -26.68 -54.53
N THR A 96 13.50 -25.89 -54.84
CA THR A 96 13.61 -24.79 -55.81
C THR A 96 13.81 -23.44 -55.12
N VAL A 97 14.34 -22.47 -55.86
CA VAL A 97 14.52 -21.09 -55.37
C VAL A 97 13.18 -20.47 -54.99
N GLU A 98 12.11 -20.78 -55.73
CA GLU A 98 10.76 -20.31 -55.47
C GLU A 98 10.23 -20.83 -54.14
N LYS A 99 10.42 -22.13 -53.84
CA LYS A 99 9.98 -22.73 -52.56
C LYS A 99 10.74 -22.14 -51.37
N ILE A 100 12.05 -21.93 -51.51
CA ILE A 100 12.86 -21.26 -50.47
C ILE A 100 12.33 -19.83 -50.24
N SER A 101 12.09 -19.07 -51.31
CA SER A 101 11.53 -17.73 -51.23
C SER A 101 10.15 -17.71 -50.57
N GLU A 102 9.27 -18.65 -50.91
CA GLU A 102 7.95 -18.80 -50.29
C GLU A 102 8.04 -19.03 -48.77
N GLN A 103 8.93 -19.93 -48.34
CA GLN A 103 9.14 -20.21 -46.91
C GLN A 103 9.75 -19.01 -46.17
N GLN A 104 10.70 -18.30 -46.80
CA GLN A 104 11.26 -17.07 -46.25
C GLN A 104 10.19 -15.98 -46.08
N ASN A 105 9.29 -15.84 -47.06
CA ASN A 105 8.18 -14.89 -46.99
C ASN A 105 7.20 -15.26 -45.87
N LYS A 106 6.85 -16.55 -45.72
CA LYS A 106 6.01 -17.04 -44.62
C LYS A 106 6.59 -16.72 -43.25
N VAL A 107 7.88 -16.99 -43.05
CA VAL A 107 8.58 -16.67 -41.79
C VAL A 107 8.60 -15.15 -41.56
N SER A 108 8.85 -14.36 -42.61
CA SER A 108 8.84 -12.90 -42.52
C SER A 108 7.47 -12.34 -42.14
N GLU A 109 6.38 -12.87 -42.72
CA GLU A 109 5.01 -12.49 -42.38
C GLU A 109 4.66 -12.86 -40.93
N GLN A 110 5.04 -14.06 -40.49
CA GLN A 110 4.85 -14.49 -39.09
C GLN A 110 5.60 -13.58 -38.11
N LEU A 111 6.84 -13.22 -38.43
CA LEU A 111 7.64 -12.28 -37.64
C LEU A 111 7.01 -10.88 -37.60
N GLU A 112 6.48 -10.40 -38.73
CA GLU A 112 5.81 -9.11 -38.78
C GLU A 112 4.54 -9.10 -37.91
N ARG A 113 3.74 -10.17 -37.97
CA ARG A 113 2.56 -10.34 -37.12
C ARG A 113 2.93 -10.38 -35.64
N CYS A 114 3.95 -11.15 -35.26
CA CYS A 114 4.45 -11.17 -33.88
C CYS A 114 4.95 -9.79 -33.43
N SER A 115 5.63 -9.08 -34.33
CA SER A 115 6.15 -7.73 -34.07
C SER A 115 5.04 -6.70 -33.88
N LYS A 116 3.91 -6.83 -34.56
CA LYS A 116 2.72 -5.99 -34.34
C LYS A 116 2.09 -6.30 -32.97
N ASN A 117 1.87 -7.58 -32.68
CA ASN A 117 1.29 -8.02 -31.41
C ASN A 117 2.12 -7.57 -30.21
N ILE A 118 3.46 -7.72 -30.26
CA ILE A 118 4.31 -7.32 -29.12
C ILE A 118 4.28 -5.81 -28.89
N LYS A 119 4.19 -4.99 -29.96
CA LYS A 119 4.04 -3.54 -29.84
C LYS A 119 2.72 -3.16 -29.17
N GLU A 120 1.63 -3.86 -29.49
CA GLU A 120 0.35 -3.66 -28.80
C GLU A 120 0.44 -4.05 -27.33
N ARG A 121 1.00 -5.22 -27.02
CA ARG A 121 1.19 -5.67 -25.63
C ARG A 121 2.10 -4.76 -24.81
N GLN A 122 3.08 -4.11 -25.44
CA GLN A 122 3.91 -3.08 -24.78
C GLN A 122 3.10 -1.82 -24.42
N ARG A 123 2.10 -1.44 -25.23
CA ARG A 123 1.17 -0.35 -24.87
C ARG A 123 0.28 -0.76 -23.72
N ASP A 124 -0.32 -1.96 -23.78
CA ASP A 124 -1.17 -2.50 -22.71
C ASP A 124 -0.41 -2.52 -21.37
N ALA A 125 0.84 -2.97 -21.36
CA ALA A 125 1.69 -2.99 -20.17
C ALA A 125 1.97 -1.59 -19.61
N SER A 126 2.13 -0.60 -20.50
CA SER A 126 2.33 0.80 -20.10
C SER A 126 1.06 1.39 -19.49
N GLU A 127 -0.11 1.06 -20.04
CA GLU A 127 -1.41 1.47 -19.51
C GLU A 127 -1.68 0.85 -18.14
N VAL A 128 -1.49 -0.46 -17.99
CA VAL A 128 -1.62 -1.16 -16.70
C VAL A 128 -0.71 -0.54 -15.65
N LYS A 129 0.54 -0.18 -16.01
CA LYS A 129 1.45 0.51 -15.10
C LYS A 129 0.90 1.87 -14.65
N GLY A 130 0.28 2.63 -15.56
CA GLY A 130 -0.39 3.89 -15.23
C GLY A 130 -1.59 3.69 -14.30
N GLN A 131 -2.43 2.70 -14.59
CA GLN A 131 -3.56 2.33 -13.73
C GLN A 131 -3.10 1.93 -12.33
N MET A 132 -2.04 1.13 -12.20
CA MET A 132 -1.49 0.74 -10.90
C MET A 132 -1.00 1.95 -10.09
N GLN A 133 -0.41 2.95 -10.73
CA GLN A 133 0.03 4.18 -10.06
C GLN A 133 -1.15 5.02 -9.59
N ASN A 134 -2.18 5.17 -10.42
CA ASN A 134 -3.39 5.90 -10.06
C ASN A 134 -4.15 5.21 -8.93
N ASN A 135 -4.42 3.91 -9.05
CA ASN A 135 -5.04 3.12 -7.99
C ASN A 135 -4.22 3.21 -6.69
N GLY A 136 -2.89 3.21 -6.80
CA GLY A 136 -2.01 3.41 -5.65
C GLY A 136 -2.26 4.73 -4.90
N LYS A 137 -2.54 5.82 -5.63
CA LYS A 137 -2.93 7.10 -5.03
C LYS A 137 -4.33 7.02 -4.42
N ASP A 138 -5.29 6.43 -5.14
CA ASP A 138 -6.67 6.29 -4.65
C ASP A 138 -6.72 5.52 -3.32
N TYR A 139 -5.91 4.46 -3.17
CA TYR A 139 -5.80 3.72 -1.91
C TYR A 139 -5.20 4.55 -0.77
N ILE A 140 -4.22 5.42 -1.07
CA ILE A 140 -3.63 6.32 -0.07
C ILE A 140 -4.66 7.35 0.37
N GLU A 141 -5.32 8.01 -0.58
CA GLU A 141 -6.36 9.02 -0.33
C GLU A 141 -7.52 8.43 0.49
N LEU A 142 -8.02 7.25 0.11
CA LEU A 142 -9.07 6.56 0.87
C LEU A 142 -8.63 6.23 2.30
N ARG A 143 -7.38 5.80 2.50
CA ARG A 143 -6.84 5.51 3.84
C ARG A 143 -6.73 6.78 4.69
N GLU A 144 -6.33 7.89 4.09
CA GLU A 144 -6.26 9.18 4.77
C GLU A 144 -7.66 9.69 5.13
N GLU A 145 -8.63 9.54 4.23
CA GLU A 145 -10.02 9.91 4.48
C GLU A 145 -10.63 9.10 5.63
N ILE A 146 -10.47 7.77 5.63
CA ILE A 146 -10.95 6.89 6.71
C ILE A 146 -10.36 7.32 8.07
N ASN A 147 -9.05 7.60 8.10
CA ASN A 147 -8.38 8.06 9.32
C ASN A 147 -8.88 9.45 9.76
N SER A 148 -9.10 10.36 8.82
CA SER A 148 -9.63 11.69 9.09
C SER A 148 -11.03 11.61 9.72
N ARG A 149 -11.93 10.85 9.11
CA ARG A 149 -13.30 10.60 9.63
C ARG A 149 -13.26 9.98 11.03
N GLY A 150 -12.32 9.04 11.26
CA GLY A 150 -12.15 8.40 12.55
C GLY A 150 -11.68 9.38 13.64
N LYS A 151 -10.76 10.29 13.30
CA LYS A 151 -10.34 11.36 14.21
C LYS A 151 -11.50 12.29 14.57
N THR A 152 -12.36 12.65 13.61
CA THR A 152 -13.53 13.50 13.88
C THR A 152 -14.46 12.89 14.93
N ILE A 153 -14.79 11.59 14.82
CA ILE A 153 -15.61 10.92 15.84
C ILE A 153 -14.90 10.91 17.19
N LYS A 154 -13.61 10.58 17.22
CA LYS A 154 -12.84 10.56 18.46
C LYS A 154 -12.87 11.92 19.16
N SER A 155 -12.62 13.01 18.43
CA SER A 155 -12.68 14.37 18.97
C SER A 155 -14.06 14.71 19.52
N TYR A 156 -15.14 14.31 18.82
CA TYR A 156 -16.50 14.51 19.32
C TYR A 156 -16.75 13.77 20.64
N VAL A 157 -16.29 12.52 20.76
CA VAL A 157 -16.39 11.76 22.03
C VAL A 157 -15.59 12.43 23.14
N ASP A 158 -14.36 12.85 22.84
CA ASP A 158 -13.50 13.53 23.82
C ASP A 158 -14.16 14.85 24.31
N GLU A 159 -14.77 15.63 23.42
CA GLU A 159 -15.51 16.86 23.76
C GLU A 159 -16.72 16.58 24.66
N VAL A 160 -17.51 15.55 24.35
CA VAL A 160 -18.66 15.15 25.16
C VAL A 160 -18.22 14.69 26.55
N VAL A 161 -17.15 13.89 26.64
CA VAL A 161 -16.58 13.45 27.92
C VAL A 161 -16.15 14.65 28.77
N VAL A 162 -15.42 15.60 28.18
CA VAL A 162 -14.97 16.80 28.89
C VAL A 162 -16.17 17.63 29.36
N SER A 163 -17.16 17.86 28.49
CA SER A 163 -18.35 18.65 28.83
C SER A 163 -19.14 18.06 30.00
N LEU A 164 -19.42 16.75 29.96
CA LEU A 164 -20.15 16.08 31.04
C LEU A 164 -19.34 16.05 32.34
N THR A 165 -18.02 15.86 32.25
CA THR A 165 -17.14 15.89 33.44
C THR A 165 -17.17 17.26 34.11
N ILE A 166 -17.13 18.34 33.33
CA ILE A 166 -17.22 19.71 33.86
C ILE A 166 -18.56 19.93 34.58
N GLN A 167 -19.69 19.52 33.98
CA GLN A 167 -21.01 19.66 34.61
C GLN A 167 -21.11 18.92 35.96
N VAL A 168 -20.53 17.73 36.06
CA VAL A 168 -20.46 16.96 37.31
C VAL A 168 -19.62 17.71 38.36
N LEU A 169 -18.43 18.21 37.98
CA LEU A 169 -17.55 18.95 38.89
C LEU A 169 -18.20 20.25 39.38
N GLU A 170 -18.88 21.01 38.52
CA GLU A 170 -19.59 22.23 38.90
C GLU A 170 -20.74 21.93 39.87
N THR A 171 -21.50 20.86 39.61
CA THR A 171 -22.58 20.42 40.49
C THR A 171 -22.04 19.98 41.86
N GLU A 172 -20.97 19.17 41.88
CA GLU A 172 -20.29 18.77 43.11
C GLU A 172 -19.83 20.01 43.90
N GLN A 173 -19.17 20.95 43.24
CA GLN A 173 -18.65 22.16 43.87
C GLN A 173 -19.77 23.00 44.49
N THR A 174 -20.88 23.20 43.77
CA THR A 174 -22.03 23.97 44.29
C THR A 174 -22.68 23.28 45.50
N GLN A 175 -22.80 21.95 45.48
CA GLN A 175 -23.30 21.18 46.62
C GLN A 175 -22.37 21.24 47.83
N GLN A 176 -21.06 21.11 47.61
CA GLN A 176 -20.06 21.26 48.68
C GLN A 176 -20.10 22.66 49.28
N GLN A 177 -20.17 23.71 48.46
CA GLN A 177 -20.30 25.10 48.94
C GLN A 177 -21.57 25.29 49.77
N THR A 178 -22.71 24.75 49.31
CA THR A 178 -23.99 24.84 50.02
C THR A 178 -23.94 24.11 51.36
N GLY A 179 -23.40 22.88 51.38
CA GLY A 179 -23.23 22.09 52.60
C GLY A 179 -22.29 22.76 53.60
N ASN A 180 -21.13 23.24 53.16
CA ASN A 180 -20.16 23.94 54.01
C ASN A 180 -20.74 25.23 54.59
N ALA A 181 -21.46 26.03 53.79
CA ALA A 181 -22.11 27.24 54.27
C ALA A 181 -23.18 26.93 55.35
N PHE A 182 -23.93 25.84 55.19
CA PHE A 182 -24.88 25.39 56.20
C PHE A 182 -24.17 24.93 57.49
N ILE A 183 -23.12 24.13 57.38
CA ILE A 183 -22.30 23.69 58.53
C ILE A 183 -21.75 24.91 59.29
N ASP A 184 -21.20 25.90 58.59
CA ASP A 184 -20.68 27.13 59.19
C ASP A 184 -21.78 27.93 59.93
N GLN A 185 -23.00 27.97 59.38
CA GLN A 185 -24.13 28.62 60.05
C GLN A 185 -24.56 27.85 61.30
N ILE A 186 -24.61 26.52 61.25
CA ILE A 186 -24.93 25.67 62.39
C ILE A 186 -23.89 25.82 63.51
N GLN A 187 -22.59 25.88 63.18
CA GLN A 187 -21.54 26.12 64.18
C GLN A 187 -21.70 27.48 64.88
N LYS A 188 -22.11 28.53 64.17
CA LYS A 188 -22.42 29.85 64.76
C LYS A 188 -23.63 29.78 65.70
N VAL A 189 -24.67 29.04 65.29
CA VAL A 189 -25.86 28.78 66.13
C VAL A 189 -25.45 28.03 67.39
N ASP A 190 -24.66 26.97 67.30
CA ASP A 190 -24.23 26.16 68.44
C ASP A 190 -23.38 26.97 69.45
N LYS A 191 -22.50 27.84 68.95
CA LYS A 191 -21.77 28.80 69.78
C LYS A 191 -22.73 29.74 70.51
N LYS A 192 -23.74 30.28 69.83
CA LYS A 192 -24.71 31.20 70.46
C LYS A 192 -25.59 30.48 71.48
N ILE A 193 -25.99 29.23 71.22
CA ILE A 193 -26.69 28.38 72.20
C ILE A 193 -25.82 28.19 73.45
N SER A 194 -24.52 27.97 73.28
CA SER A 194 -23.58 27.83 74.40
C SER A 194 -23.48 29.12 75.23
N GLU A 195 -23.47 30.30 74.60
CA GLU A 195 -23.52 31.60 75.28
C GLU A 195 -24.83 31.80 76.05
N LEU A 196 -25.98 31.50 75.42
CA LEU A 196 -27.31 31.61 76.04
C LEU A 196 -27.46 30.67 77.24
N LYS A 197 -26.91 29.45 77.18
CA LYS A 197 -26.87 28.53 78.33
C LYS A 197 -26.08 29.11 79.51
N LEU A 198 -24.96 29.77 79.24
CA LEU A 198 -24.15 30.40 80.28
C LEU A 198 -24.87 31.60 80.90
N GLU A 199 -25.58 32.38 80.10
CA GLU A 199 -26.42 33.49 80.59
C GLU A 199 -27.60 32.99 81.43
N GLN A 200 -28.29 31.94 80.98
CA GLN A 200 -29.35 31.27 81.73
C GLN A 200 -28.86 30.86 83.12
N ASN A 201 -27.69 30.22 83.22
CA ASN A 201 -27.11 29.83 84.51
C ASN A 201 -26.89 31.03 85.45
N LYS A 202 -26.39 32.16 84.93
CA LYS A 202 -26.22 33.39 85.73
C LYS A 202 -27.55 33.94 86.23
N ILE A 203 -28.58 33.95 85.38
CA ILE A 203 -29.93 34.40 85.76
C ILE A 203 -30.50 33.52 86.88
N THR A 204 -30.29 32.20 86.83
CA THR A 204 -30.78 31.28 87.87
C THR A 204 -30.11 31.46 89.24
N GLU A 205 -28.94 32.08 89.28
CA GLU A 205 -28.21 32.37 90.52
C GLU A 205 -28.60 33.73 91.15
N GLU A 206 -29.37 34.56 90.46
CA GLU A 206 -29.76 35.91 90.89
C GLU A 206 -30.71 35.86 92.10
N ARG A 207 -30.38 36.61 93.16
CA ARG A 207 -31.11 36.57 94.44
C ARG A 207 -32.07 37.75 94.61
N SER A 208 -31.95 38.79 93.80
CA SER A 208 -32.83 39.96 93.82
C SER A 208 -34.03 39.76 92.88
N GLY A 209 -35.24 39.73 93.42
CA GLY A 209 -36.46 39.48 92.64
C GLY A 209 -36.71 40.50 91.50
N VAL A 210 -36.36 41.78 91.71
CA VAL A 210 -36.50 42.82 90.68
C VAL A 210 -35.45 42.68 89.58
N ALA A 211 -34.20 42.35 89.94
CA ALA A 211 -33.14 42.11 88.97
C ALA A 211 -33.41 40.86 88.14
N LEU A 212 -33.88 39.78 88.80
CA LEU A 212 -34.26 38.52 88.16
C LEU A 212 -35.35 38.74 87.09
N LEU A 213 -36.45 39.43 87.43
CA LEU A 213 -37.54 39.70 86.48
C LEU A 213 -37.06 40.49 85.26
N LYS A 214 -36.18 41.48 85.45
CA LYS A 214 -35.62 42.28 84.35
C LYS A 214 -34.70 41.44 83.45
N SER A 215 -33.86 40.59 84.03
CA SER A 215 -32.97 39.71 83.27
C SER A 215 -33.73 38.64 82.49
N LEU A 216 -34.79 38.07 83.07
CA LEU A 216 -35.67 37.11 82.38
C LEU A 216 -36.35 37.74 81.15
N GLN A 217 -36.84 38.97 81.29
CA GLN A 217 -37.51 39.67 80.19
C GLN A 217 -36.58 39.94 79.01
N ASN A 218 -35.32 40.31 79.28
CA ASN A 218 -34.29 40.49 78.25
C ASN A 218 -33.91 39.15 77.60
N PHE A 219 -33.72 38.09 78.40
CA PHE A 219 -33.37 36.77 77.90
C PHE A 219 -34.46 36.18 77.00
N GLU A 220 -35.74 36.34 77.37
CA GLU A 220 -36.86 35.93 76.52
C GLU A 220 -36.87 36.65 75.17
N SER A 221 -36.60 37.96 75.14
CA SER A 221 -36.54 38.70 73.88
C SER A 221 -35.40 38.22 72.97
N ASP A 222 -34.22 37.97 73.55
CA ASP A 222 -33.05 37.52 72.81
C ASP A 222 -33.20 36.07 72.32
N ASN A 223 -33.75 35.19 73.15
CA ASN A 223 -33.98 33.79 72.80
C ASN A 223 -35.06 33.66 71.72
N ASN A 224 -36.19 34.36 71.85
CA ASN A 224 -37.24 34.36 70.83
C ASN A 224 -36.73 34.91 69.48
N SER A 225 -35.91 35.96 69.48
CA SER A 225 -35.29 36.47 68.24
C SER A 225 -34.30 35.48 67.61
N PHE A 226 -33.60 34.71 68.43
CA PHE A 226 -32.59 33.75 67.98
C PHE A 226 -33.20 32.46 67.40
N MET A 227 -34.28 31.95 67.99
CA MET A 227 -34.93 30.71 67.53
C MET A 227 -35.34 30.75 66.05
N PHE A 228 -35.76 31.92 65.55
CA PHE A 228 -36.12 32.10 64.12
C PHE A 228 -34.92 32.23 63.17
N LYS A 229 -33.69 32.25 63.68
CA LYS A 229 -32.45 32.38 62.88
C LYS A 229 -31.71 31.06 62.65
N ILE A 230 -32.22 29.96 63.21
CA ILE A 230 -31.62 28.64 63.02
C ILE A 230 -31.96 28.18 61.59
N PRO A 231 -30.95 27.91 60.75
CA PRO A 231 -31.19 27.53 59.36
C PRO A 231 -31.80 26.12 59.27
N CYS A 232 -32.66 25.92 58.28
CA CYS A 232 -33.15 24.60 57.91
C CYS A 232 -32.12 23.84 57.07
N MET A 233 -32.17 22.51 57.12
CA MET A 233 -31.29 21.66 56.32
C MET A 233 -31.48 21.95 54.82
N PRO A 234 -30.40 22.18 54.05
CA PRO A 234 -30.50 22.35 52.61
C PRO A 234 -30.77 21.02 51.91
N GLU A 235 -31.39 21.07 50.74
CA GLU A 235 -31.47 19.91 49.85
C GLU A 235 -30.17 19.78 49.06
N LEU A 236 -29.50 18.64 49.20
CA LEU A 236 -28.35 18.25 48.39
C LEU A 236 -28.79 17.11 47.47
N ASN A 237 -28.83 17.39 46.18
CA ASN A 237 -29.33 16.42 45.20
C ASN A 237 -28.34 15.26 45.03
N LYS A 238 -28.82 14.02 45.11
CA LYS A 238 -28.09 12.90 44.53
C LYS A 238 -28.06 13.08 43.00
N LEU A 239 -26.88 13.01 42.40
CA LEU A 239 -26.75 13.04 40.94
C LEU A 239 -27.47 11.83 40.36
N LEU A 240 -28.61 12.06 39.69
CA LEU A 240 -29.30 11.06 38.89
C LEU A 240 -28.80 11.22 37.45
N PHE A 241 -28.09 10.21 36.96
CA PHE A 241 -27.38 10.21 35.68
C PHE A 241 -28.33 10.06 34.46
N SER A 242 -29.39 10.85 34.37
CA SER A 242 -30.38 10.73 33.29
C SER A 242 -29.93 11.33 31.95
N ASP A 243 -28.94 12.21 31.94
CA ASP A 243 -28.49 12.94 30.73
C ASP A 243 -27.19 12.36 30.14
N ARG A 244 -27.14 11.03 29.95
CA ARG A 244 -26.01 10.38 29.26
C ARG A 244 -26.22 10.42 27.75
N PRO A 245 -25.15 10.63 26.95
CA PRO A 245 -25.19 10.36 25.53
C PRO A 245 -25.61 8.90 25.33
N THR A 246 -26.69 8.67 24.60
CA THR A 246 -27.19 7.31 24.45
C THR A 246 -26.31 6.56 23.45
N LYS A 247 -26.23 5.23 23.62
CA LYS A 247 -25.61 4.35 22.61
C LYS A 247 -26.12 4.63 21.19
N ASN A 248 -27.37 5.07 21.07
CA ASN A 248 -28.00 5.38 19.79
C ASN A 248 -27.44 6.66 19.15
N GLU A 249 -27.11 7.69 19.92
CA GLU A 249 -26.52 8.93 19.39
C GLU A 249 -25.13 8.69 18.82
N LEU A 250 -24.30 7.91 19.54
CA LEU A 250 -22.97 7.53 19.05
C LEU A 250 -23.08 6.67 17.79
N LYS A 251 -24.02 5.71 17.77
CA LYS A 251 -24.26 4.86 16.60
C LYS A 251 -24.68 5.68 15.39
N LEU A 252 -25.60 6.63 15.55
CA LEU A 252 -26.05 7.51 14.48
C LEU A 252 -24.89 8.36 13.93
N LYS A 253 -24.08 8.94 14.81
CA LYS A 253 -22.91 9.74 14.40
C LYS A 253 -21.87 8.91 13.65
N THR A 254 -21.69 7.66 14.05
CA THR A 254 -20.79 6.71 13.38
C THR A 254 -21.33 6.28 12.02
N GLN A 255 -22.66 6.19 11.87
CA GLN A 255 -23.31 5.89 10.60
C GLN A 255 -23.28 7.07 9.61
N GLU A 256 -23.50 8.31 10.07
CA GLU A 256 -23.22 9.53 9.28
C GLU A 256 -21.75 9.55 8.83
N LEU A 257 -20.90 9.27 9.82
CA LEU A 257 -19.50 8.85 9.79
C LEU A 257 -19.04 8.12 8.56
N PHE A 258 -19.49 6.87 8.45
CA PHE A 258 -18.87 5.77 7.70
C PHE A 258 -19.88 4.92 6.91
N GLY A 259 -21.17 5.27 6.95
CA GLY A 259 -22.26 4.43 6.45
C GLY A 259 -22.65 3.33 7.44
N ASN A 260 -23.44 2.36 6.99
CA ASN A 260 -23.82 1.21 7.79
C ASN A 260 -22.62 0.31 8.07
N LEU A 261 -21.89 0.59 9.14
CA LEU A 261 -20.92 -0.32 9.72
C LEU A 261 -21.67 -1.33 10.59
N ASP A 262 -21.56 -2.62 10.28
CA ASP A 262 -22.02 -3.69 11.17
C ASP A 262 -20.99 -3.86 12.29
N CYS A 263 -20.83 -2.82 13.10
CA CYS A 263 -19.98 -2.83 14.28
C CYS A 263 -20.82 -3.35 15.44
N GLY A 264 -20.62 -4.63 15.79
CA GLY A 264 -21.24 -5.32 16.93
C GLY A 264 -20.80 -4.76 18.29
N PHE A 265 -20.99 -3.46 18.51
CA PHE A 265 -20.80 -2.82 19.80
C PHE A 265 -21.93 -3.25 20.74
N GLU A 266 -21.77 -4.40 21.37
CA GLU A 266 -22.50 -4.76 22.59
C GLU A 266 -21.79 -4.09 23.76
N SER A 267 -22.12 -2.82 24.03
CA SER A 267 -21.72 -2.20 25.29
C SER A 267 -22.51 -2.87 26.43
N GLU A 268 -21.92 -3.86 27.08
CA GLU A 268 -22.31 -4.25 28.42
C GLU A 268 -21.98 -3.10 29.37
N TYR A 269 -22.89 -2.13 29.47
CA TYR A 269 -22.87 -1.20 30.58
C TYR A 269 -23.26 -2.01 31.81
N TYR A 270 -22.27 -2.39 32.63
CA TYR A 270 -22.53 -2.78 34.01
C TYR A 270 -23.12 -1.54 34.69
N GLU A 271 -24.44 -1.54 34.86
CA GLU A 271 -25.07 -0.82 35.95
C GLU A 271 -24.45 -1.39 37.22
N SER A 272 -23.46 -0.69 37.77
CA SER A 272 -23.09 -0.89 39.15
C SER A 272 -24.28 -0.42 39.97
N ASP A 273 -25.16 -1.37 40.30
CA ASP A 273 -26.20 -1.22 41.30
C ASP A 273 -25.52 -0.78 42.59
N SER A 274 -25.53 0.53 42.83
CA SER A 274 -25.55 1.04 44.18
C SER A 274 -26.97 0.81 44.69
N ASP A 275 -27.16 -0.24 45.49
CA ASP A 275 -27.96 -0.17 46.72
C ASP A 275 -27.98 -1.51 47.47
N THR A 276 -28.01 -1.38 48.80
CA THR A 276 -28.25 -2.38 49.89
C THR A 276 -27.03 -3.20 50.34
N GLU A 277 -26.54 -3.16 51.60
CA GLU A 277 -27.01 -2.67 52.92
C GLU A 277 -25.88 -1.99 53.71
#